data_AF-A0AAU9XW15-F1
#
_entry.id   AF-A0AAU9XW15-F1
#
_cell.length_a   1.000
_cell.length_b   1.000
_cell.length_c   1.000
_cell.angle_alpha   90.00
_cell.angle_beta   90.00
_cell.angle_gamma   90.00
#
_symmetry.space_group_name_H-M   'P 1'
#
loop_
_entity.id
_entity.type
_entity.pdbx_description
1 polymer ?
#
loop_
_entity_poly.entity_id
_entity_poly.type
_entity_poly.pdbx_seq_one_letter_code
_entity_poly.pdbx_strand_id
1 'polypeptide(L)'
;MPYLAACETRENFKNRLTEMWDYPKYGCPFKKGSKYFYLHNSGLQNQSVLYVQDSLESEAQVFLDPNKLSEDGTMALAKRCFSDDGGFFAYSLSNKGSDWKLVKFMKVDGQEQLPDTLENAKFTSMAWTNDNK
;
A
#
# COMPACT_ATOMS: atom_id res chain seq x y z
N MET A 1 -10.35 -20.88 18.70
CA MET A 1 -11.54 -21.50 18.07
C MET A 1 -11.34 -23.01 17.93
N PRO A 2 -11.63 -23.80 18.98
CA PRO A 2 -11.37 -25.25 19.00
C PRO A 2 -12.11 -26.02 17.89
N TYR A 3 -13.35 -25.64 17.59
CA TYR A 3 -14.17 -26.29 16.55
C TYR A 3 -13.55 -26.22 15.15
N LEU A 4 -13.09 -25.03 14.73
CA LEU A 4 -12.44 -24.86 13.42
C LEU A 4 -11.03 -25.48 13.36
N ALA A 5 -10.35 -25.61 14.50
CA ALA A 5 -9.04 -26.23 14.57
C ALA A 5 -9.12 -27.76 14.45
N ALA A 6 -10.24 -28.37 14.83
CA ALA A 6 -10.47 -29.81 14.78
C ALA A 6 -10.82 -30.35 13.37
N CYS A 7 -10.95 -29.49 12.36
CA CYS A 7 -11.24 -29.91 11.00
C CYS A 7 -10.03 -30.63 10.37
N GLU A 8 -10.15 -31.93 10.12
CA GLU A 8 -9.08 -32.79 9.61
C GLU A 8 -8.51 -32.33 8.27
N THR A 9 -9.34 -31.74 7.40
CA THR A 9 -8.92 -31.28 6.07
C THR A 9 -8.35 -29.86 6.06
N ARG A 10 -8.33 -29.16 7.20
CA ARG A 10 -7.95 -27.75 7.30
C ARG A 10 -6.57 -27.46 6.70
N GLU A 11 -5.56 -28.23 7.08
CA GLU A 11 -4.20 -27.98 6.59
C GLU A 11 -4.05 -28.28 5.09
N ASN A 12 -4.76 -29.29 4.57
CA ASN A 12 -4.77 -29.57 3.13
C ASN A 12 -5.34 -28.39 2.33
N PHE A 13 -6.47 -27.83 2.78
CA PHE A 13 -7.05 -26.64 2.14
C PHE A 13 -6.15 -25.42 2.27
N LYS A 14 -5.61 -25.17 3.45
CA LYS A 14 -4.70 -24.05 3.70
C LYS A 14 -3.47 -24.12 2.79
N ASN A 15 -2.84 -25.30 2.69
CA ASN A 15 -1.66 -25.49 1.85
C ASN A 15 -2.02 -25.29 0.38
N ARG A 16 -3.11 -25.91 -0.10
CA ARG A 16 -3.54 -25.77 -1.49
C ARG A 16 -3.88 -24.33 -1.86
N LEU A 17 -4.57 -23.62 -0.97
CA LEU A 17 -4.87 -22.20 -1.17
C LEU A 17 -3.61 -21.35 -1.17
N THR A 18 -2.67 -21.63 -0.27
CA THR A 18 -1.37 -20.93 -0.21
C THR A 18 -0.59 -21.11 -1.50
N GLU A 19 -0.45 -22.35 -1.98
CA GLU A 19 0.21 -22.66 -3.26
C GLU A 19 -0.43 -21.92 -4.44
N MET A 20 -1.76 -21.93 -4.52
CA MET A 20 -2.47 -21.24 -5.61
C MET A 20 -2.37 -19.72 -5.52
N TRP A 21 -2.16 -19.19 -4.31
CA TRP A 21 -2.02 -17.75 -4.07
C TRP A 21 -0.57 -17.27 -4.26
N ASP A 22 0.42 -18.14 -4.16
CA ASP A 22 1.84 -17.79 -4.20
C ASP A 22 2.37 -17.59 -5.63
N TYR A 23 1.99 -16.47 -6.24
CA TYR A 23 2.52 -16.04 -7.53
C TYR A 23 2.68 -14.51 -7.56
N PRO A 24 3.62 -13.96 -8.34
CA PRO A 24 3.80 -12.52 -8.47
C PRO A 24 2.55 -11.82 -9.03
N LYS A 25 2.11 -10.75 -8.38
CA LYS A 25 0.94 -9.96 -8.76
C LYS A 25 1.37 -8.53 -9.04
N TYR A 26 1.00 -8.00 -10.20
CA TYR A 26 1.30 -6.63 -10.61
C TYR A 26 0.01 -5.85 -10.85
N GLY A 27 -0.03 -4.62 -10.36
CA GLY A 27 -1.02 -3.63 -10.78
C GLY A 27 -0.60 -2.98 -12.10
N CYS A 28 -1.57 -2.39 -12.82
CA CYS A 28 -1.25 -1.58 -13.99
C CYS A 28 -0.36 -0.39 -13.59
N PRO A 29 0.75 -0.13 -14.31
CA PRO A 29 1.55 1.05 -14.07
C PRO A 29 0.76 2.30 -14.40
N PHE A 30 0.96 3.36 -13.62
CA PHE A 30 0.38 4.67 -13.85
C PHE A 30 1.44 5.75 -13.69
N LYS A 31 1.29 6.84 -14.46
CA LYS A 31 2.25 7.95 -14.48
C LYS A 31 1.80 9.07 -13.55
N LYS A 32 2.72 9.62 -12.77
CA LYS A 32 2.54 10.85 -11.98
C LYS A 32 3.81 11.70 -12.08
N GLY A 33 3.65 12.95 -12.54
CA GLY A 33 4.78 13.77 -12.94
C GLY A 33 5.62 13.08 -14.02
N SER A 34 6.93 12.97 -13.79
CA SER A 34 7.87 12.27 -14.67
C SER A 34 8.02 10.78 -14.37
N LYS A 35 7.47 10.26 -13.26
CA LYS A 35 7.71 8.90 -12.77
C LYS A 35 6.53 7.96 -13.02
N TYR A 36 6.81 6.67 -13.05
CA TYR A 36 5.83 5.58 -13.12
C TYR A 36 5.74 4.86 -11.79
N PHE A 37 4.53 4.46 -11.42
CA PHE A 37 4.25 3.75 -10.18
C PHE A 37 3.41 2.52 -10.46
N TYR A 38 3.64 1.45 -9.70
CA TYR A 38 2.82 0.25 -9.77
C TYR A 38 2.83 -0.48 -8.42
N LEU A 39 1.79 -1.28 -8.19
CA LEU A 39 1.76 -2.20 -7.06
C LEU A 39 2.36 -3.54 -7.46
N HIS A 40 3.15 -4.13 -6.57
CA HIS A 40 3.65 -5.48 -6.74
C HIS A 40 3.56 -6.26 -5.42
N ASN A 41 3.16 -7.52 -5.52
CA ASN A 41 3.20 -8.49 -4.44
C ASN A 41 3.94 -9.73 -4.97
N SER A 42 5.01 -10.15 -4.28
CA SER A 42 5.81 -11.31 -4.71
C SER A 42 5.05 -12.64 -4.66
N GLY A 43 3.93 -12.69 -3.93
CA GLY A 43 3.13 -13.90 -3.77
C GLY A 43 2.25 -13.81 -2.53
N LEU A 44 2.89 -13.92 -1.37
CA LEU A 44 2.24 -14.07 -0.07
C LEU A 44 2.45 -12.88 0.87
N GLN A 45 2.90 -11.73 0.37
CA GLN A 45 3.03 -10.54 1.21
C GLN A 45 1.64 -10.10 1.70
N ASN A 46 1.53 -9.70 2.97
CA ASN A 46 0.27 -9.25 3.57
C ASN A 46 -0.34 -8.06 2.82
N GLN A 47 0.51 -7.14 2.37
CA GLN A 47 0.13 -5.96 1.59
C GLN A 47 1.06 -5.85 0.36
N SER A 48 0.49 -5.41 -0.76
CA SER A 48 1.30 -5.12 -1.97
C SER A 48 2.18 -3.89 -1.71
N VAL A 49 3.40 -3.93 -2.22
CA VAL A 49 4.38 -2.84 -2.14
C VAL A 49 4.18 -1.90 -3.34
N LEU A 50 4.25 -0.59 -3.09
CA LEU A 50 4.22 0.42 -4.13
C LEU A 50 5.64 0.67 -4.61
N TYR A 51 5.89 0.46 -5.90
CA TYR A 51 7.16 0.70 -6.57
C TYR A 51 7.12 1.98 -7.40
N VAL A 52 8.30 2.54 -7.68
CA VAL A 52 8.53 3.69 -8.54
C VAL A 52 9.63 3.39 -9.56
N GLN A 53 9.48 3.92 -10.77
CA GLN A 53 10.44 3.83 -11.88
C GLN A 53 10.52 5.16 -12.63
N ASP A 54 11.68 5.47 -13.21
CA ASP A 54 11.87 6.66 -14.05
C ASP A 54 11.30 6.49 -15.48
N SER A 55 11.27 5.25 -15.99
CA SER A 55 10.57 4.83 -17.22
C SER A 55 9.97 3.43 -17.05
N LEU A 56 9.13 2.98 -17.98
CA LEU A 56 8.52 1.63 -17.90
C LEU A 56 9.56 0.49 -17.99
N GLU A 57 10.73 0.78 -18.55
CA GLU A 57 11.85 -0.13 -18.74
C GLU A 57 12.95 0.04 -17.68
N SER A 58 12.86 1.08 -16.85
CA SER A 58 13.85 1.38 -15.82
C SER A 58 13.75 0.38 -14.66
N GLU A 59 14.85 0.17 -13.92
CA GLU A 59 14.81 -0.63 -12.71
C GLU A 59 13.84 -0.02 -11.67
N ALA A 60 13.01 -0.87 -11.07
CA ALA A 60 12.03 -0.45 -10.09
C ALA A 60 12.62 -0.38 -8.69
N GLN A 61 12.26 0.68 -7.97
CA GLN A 61 12.64 0.87 -6.58
C GLN A 61 11.39 0.86 -5.70
N VAL A 62 11.51 0.37 -4.47
CA VAL A 62 10.43 0.46 -3.49
C VAL A 62 10.17 1.93 -3.18
N PHE A 63 8.92 2.37 -3.31
CA PHE A 63 8.48 3.71 -2.95
C PHE A 63 7.79 3.74 -1.59
N LEU A 64 6.89 2.77 -1.35
CA LEU A 64 6.27 2.57 -0.04
C LEU A 64 6.01 1.08 0.16
N ASP A 65 6.52 0.53 1.27
CA ASP A 65 6.23 -0.83 1.72
C ASP A 65 5.30 -0.80 2.94
N PRO A 66 4.00 -1.09 2.77
CA PRO A 66 3.05 -1.08 3.88
C PRO A 66 3.38 -2.12 4.96
N ASN A 67 4.08 -3.21 4.61
CA ASN A 67 4.43 -4.27 5.54
C ASN A 67 5.47 -3.81 6.58
N LYS A 68 6.13 -2.67 6.35
CA LYS A 68 7.10 -2.04 7.27
C LYS A 68 6.49 -0.94 8.14
N LEU A 69 5.20 -0.63 8.00
CA LEU A 69 4.55 0.47 8.72
C LEU A 69 4.11 0.11 10.14
N SER A 70 4.08 -1.17 10.49
CA SER A 70 3.79 -1.64 11.84
C SER A 70 4.49 -2.96 12.10
N GLU A 71 5.14 -3.08 13.27
CA GLU A 71 5.80 -4.31 13.70
C GLU A 71 4.82 -5.49 13.83
N ASP A 72 3.56 -5.22 14.21
CA ASP A 72 2.52 -6.24 14.36
C ASP A 72 1.73 -6.52 13.05
N GLY A 73 2.07 -5.84 11.96
CA GLY A 73 1.41 -5.99 10.66
C GLY A 73 -0.06 -5.53 10.61
N THR A 74 -0.54 -4.82 11.63
CA THR A 74 -1.95 -4.43 11.72
C THR A 74 -2.30 -3.11 11.02
N MET A 75 -1.28 -2.38 10.53
CA MET A 75 -1.46 -1.17 9.74
C MET A 75 -1.59 -1.51 8.26
N ALA A 76 -2.77 -1.24 7.69
CA ALA A 76 -3.04 -1.44 6.27
C ALA A 76 -3.15 -0.12 5.53
N LEU A 77 -2.59 -0.08 4.31
CA LEU A 77 -2.76 1.05 3.40
C LEU A 77 -4.20 1.07 2.87
N ALA A 78 -4.93 2.15 3.12
CA ALA A 78 -6.34 2.26 2.76
C ALA A 78 -6.57 3.07 1.48
N LYS A 79 -5.96 4.25 1.36
CA LYS A 79 -6.02 5.08 0.14
C LYS A 79 -4.66 5.71 -0.15
N ARG A 80 -4.48 6.09 -1.41
CA ARG A 80 -3.28 6.71 -1.96
C ARG A 80 -3.71 7.84 -2.89
N CYS A 81 -3.05 8.98 -2.82
CA CYS A 81 -3.36 10.14 -3.66
C CYS A 81 -2.08 10.95 -3.92
N PHE A 82 -1.70 11.06 -5.18
CA PHE A 82 -0.61 11.94 -5.59
C PHE A 82 -1.14 13.34 -5.87
N SER A 83 -0.33 14.36 -5.63
CA SER A 83 -0.56 15.70 -6.18
C SER A 83 -0.58 15.65 -7.71
N ASP A 84 -1.10 16.70 -8.34
CA ASP A 84 -1.29 16.71 -9.79
C ASP A 84 0.06 16.67 -10.53
N ASP A 85 1.04 17.41 -10.01
CA ASP A 85 2.42 17.40 -10.49
C ASP A 85 3.23 16.14 -10.13
N GLY A 86 2.70 15.30 -9.23
CA GLY A 86 3.40 14.13 -8.71
C GLY A 86 4.55 14.42 -7.74
N GLY A 87 4.64 15.64 -7.18
CA GLY A 87 5.65 16.01 -6.19
C GLY A 87 5.34 15.51 -4.78
N PHE A 88 4.06 15.38 -4.43
CA PHE A 88 3.60 14.93 -3.13
C PHE A 88 2.75 13.67 -3.21
N PHE A 89 2.82 12.87 -2.16
CA PHE A 89 2.06 11.65 -1.99
C PHE A 89 1.37 11.64 -0.62
N ALA A 90 0.05 11.73 -0.64
CA ALA A 90 -0.80 11.52 0.52
C ALA A 90 -1.26 10.06 0.57
N TYR A 91 -1.24 9.46 1.76
CA TYR A 91 -1.73 8.11 1.95
C TYR A 91 -2.40 7.95 3.31
N SER A 92 -3.42 7.10 3.35
CA SER A 92 -4.16 6.84 4.58
C SER A 92 -3.93 5.42 5.07
N LEU A 93 -3.77 5.30 6.38
CA LEU A 93 -3.53 4.04 7.07
C LEU A 93 -4.71 3.69 7.97
N SER A 94 -5.04 2.40 8.02
CA SER A 94 -6.06 1.84 8.89
C SER A 94 -5.41 0.91 9.89
N ASN A 95 -5.71 1.10 11.17
CA ASN A 95 -5.25 0.21 12.23
C ASN A 95 -6.29 -0.89 12.46
N LYS A 96 -5.87 -2.17 12.40
CA LYS A 96 -6.71 -3.34 12.73
C LYS A 96 -8.04 -3.39 11.98
N GLY A 97 -8.07 -2.89 10.74
CA GLY A 97 -9.27 -2.85 9.91
C GLY A 97 -10.31 -1.79 10.32
N SER A 98 -9.96 -0.85 11.21
CA SER A 98 -10.84 0.26 11.61
C SER A 98 -11.18 1.19 10.44
N ASP A 99 -12.40 1.71 10.42
CA ASP A 99 -12.80 2.76 9.48
C ASP A 99 -12.10 4.09 9.73
N TRP A 100 -11.59 4.31 10.95
CA TRP A 100 -10.76 5.46 11.26
C TRP A 100 -9.40 5.35 10.60
N LYS A 101 -8.96 6.46 10.00
CA LYS A 101 -7.73 6.55 9.23
C LYS A 101 -6.80 7.62 9.78
N LEU A 102 -5.52 7.34 9.69
CA LEU A 102 -4.43 8.29 9.83
C LEU A 102 -3.96 8.68 8.43
N VAL A 103 -3.96 9.95 8.07
CA VAL A 103 -3.41 10.42 6.78
C VAL A 103 -2.00 10.94 7.00
N LYS A 104 -1.06 10.49 6.18
CA LYS A 104 0.34 10.90 6.16
C LYS A 104 0.72 11.40 4.77
N PHE A 105 1.81 12.17 4.72
CA PHE A 105 2.30 12.79 3.52
C PHE A 105 3.79 12.50 3.32
N MET A 106 4.22 12.44 2.07
CA MET A 106 5.60 12.17 1.68
C MET A 106 5.92 12.95 0.41
N LYS A 107 7.14 13.49 0.30
CA LYS A 107 7.67 13.96 -0.98
C LYS A 107 8.05 12.77 -1.84
N VAL A 108 7.67 12.83 -3.12
CA VAL A 108 8.01 11.78 -4.07
C VAL A 108 9.50 11.77 -4.36
N ASP A 109 10.10 12.95 -4.53
CA ASP A 109 11.55 13.08 -4.64
C ASP A 109 12.23 12.80 -3.29
N GLY A 110 13.28 11.99 -3.33
CA GLY A 110 13.99 11.52 -2.12
C GLY A 110 13.18 10.61 -1.18
N GLN A 111 11.89 10.34 -1.45
CA GLN A 111 11.00 9.54 -0.59
C GLN A 111 10.95 10.04 0.87
N GLU A 112 10.97 11.37 1.04
CA GLU A 112 11.03 12.02 2.35
C GLU A 112 9.65 12.08 3.02
N GLN A 113 9.51 11.48 4.19
CA GLN A 113 8.29 11.59 5.00
C GLN A 113 8.11 13.03 5.51
N LEU A 114 6.91 13.59 5.32
CA LEU A 114 6.55 14.90 5.82
C LEU A 114 6.00 14.81 7.25
N PRO A 115 6.15 15.87 8.07
CA PRO A 115 5.68 15.86 9.46
C PRO A 115 4.15 15.89 9.56
N ASP A 116 3.48 16.37 8.52
CA ASP A 116 2.03 16.52 8.46
C ASP A 116 1.31 15.20 8.69
N THR A 117 0.36 15.23 9.62
CA THR A 117 -0.46 14.09 9.99
C THR A 117 -1.88 14.56 10.22
N LEU A 118 -2.85 13.93 9.55
CA LEU A 118 -4.27 14.17 9.81
C LEU A 118 -4.86 12.96 10.53
N GLU A 119 -5.31 13.19 11.75
CA GLU A 119 -5.98 12.18 12.56
C GLU A 119 -7.49 12.25 12.41
N ASN A 120 -8.19 11.25 12.92
CA ASN A 120 -9.65 11.20 12.97
C ASN A 120 -10.33 11.35 11.59
N ALA A 121 -9.64 10.96 10.51
CA ALA A 121 -10.26 10.87 9.21
C ALA A 121 -11.16 9.63 9.15
N LYS A 122 -12.40 9.79 8.69
CA LYS A 122 -13.32 8.66 8.47
C LYS A 122 -14.11 8.91 7.20
N PHE A 123 -14.16 7.92 6.30
CA PHE A 123 -14.88 8.01 5.03
C PHE A 123 -14.57 9.28 4.19
N THR A 124 -13.34 9.79 4.27
CA THR A 124 -12.96 11.05 3.63
C THR A 124 -12.44 10.87 2.20
N SER A 125 -12.57 11.93 1.40
CA SER A 125 -11.83 12.11 0.15
C SER A 125 -10.40 12.60 0.43
N MET A 126 -9.48 12.31 -0.49
CA MET A 126 -8.17 12.96 -0.56
C MET A 126 -8.05 13.54 -1.95
N ALA A 127 -8.11 14.86 -2.06
CA ALA A 127 -8.11 15.59 -3.31
C ALA A 127 -7.17 16.80 -3.15
N TRP A 128 -6.08 16.78 -3.91
CA TRP A 128 -5.17 17.91 -4.01
C TRP A 128 -5.78 19.00 -4.87
N THR A 129 -5.54 20.27 -4.52
CA THR A 129 -5.81 21.39 -5.43
C THR A 129 -4.76 21.42 -6.54
N ASN A 130 -5.10 22.00 -7.69
CA ASN A 130 -4.23 22.02 -8.87
C ASN A 130 -2.97 22.88 -8.69
N ASP A 131 -2.90 23.71 -7.65
CA ASP A 131 -1.70 24.45 -7.27
C ASP A 131 -0.76 23.66 -6.33
N ASN A 132 -1.10 22.39 -6.04
CA ASN A 132 -0.32 21.43 -5.26
C ASN A 132 0.02 21.91 -3.83
N LYS A 133 -0.95 22.58 -3.17
CA LYS A 133 -0.82 23.09 -1.80
C LYS A 133 -1.83 22.46 -0.84
#